data_AF-A0AA38SNS2-F1
#
_entry.id   AF-A0AA38SNS2-F1
#
_cell.length_a   1.000
_cell.length_b   1.000
_cell.length_c   1.000
_cell.angle_alpha   90.00
_cell.angle_beta   90.00
_cell.angle_gamma   90.00
#
_symmetry.space_group_name_H-M   'P 1'
#
loop_
_entity.id
_entity.type
_entity.pdbx_description
1 polymer ?
#
loop_
_entity_poly.entity_id
_entity_poly.type
_entity_poly.pdbx_seq_one_letter_code
_entity_poly.pdbx_strand_id
1 'polypeptide(L)'
;MANKQFLTTIAILLPLAFLAAAATAHREDNATAVVEGMVYCQSCKYFGSWSLTGAEPISAAKVSVICKNHKKRVSYYNTFETDKSGYFHAELKDFKMTHYLLDHPLHACHVKLVSSPLQTCNLLSNVNNGISGSPLRFENKVFYGKNYEAVVYAAGPLAFRPTDCEPETSP
;
A
#
# COMPACT_ATOMS: atom_id res chain seq x y z
N MET A 1 -76.99 3.03 46.96
CA MET A 1 -76.63 1.64 46.61
C MET A 1 -76.09 1.65 45.19
N ALA A 2 -74.95 1.00 44.98
CA ALA A 2 -74.11 1.05 43.79
C ALA A 2 -74.69 0.26 42.60
N ASN A 3 -74.24 0.58 41.37
CA ASN A 3 -73.49 -0.33 40.46
C ASN A 3 -73.23 0.40 39.12
N LYS A 4 -72.05 0.97 38.84
CA LYS A 4 -70.84 0.41 38.20
C LYS A 4 -71.01 -0.15 36.76
N GLN A 5 -70.16 0.42 35.88
CA GLN A 5 -69.46 -0.19 34.71
C GLN A 5 -70.32 -0.42 33.44
N PHE A 6 -69.84 -0.32 32.19
CA PHE A 6 -68.51 -0.15 31.57
C PHE A 6 -68.70 0.05 30.04
N LEU A 7 -67.78 0.78 29.37
CA LEU A 7 -67.28 0.63 27.97
C LEU A 7 -68.28 0.82 26.79
N THR A 8 -67.92 1.48 25.68
CA THR A 8 -66.89 1.06 24.71
C THR A 8 -66.32 2.20 23.84
N THR A 9 -64.99 2.35 23.90
CA THR A 9 -64.00 2.58 22.83
C THR A 9 -64.33 3.47 21.61
N ILE A 10 -63.78 4.69 21.59
CA ILE A 10 -63.27 5.32 20.36
C ILE A 10 -61.90 5.93 20.67
N ALA A 11 -60.85 5.25 20.22
CA ALA A 11 -59.53 5.84 20.05
C ALA A 11 -58.86 5.15 18.86
N ILE A 12 -59.20 5.61 17.65
CA ILE A 12 -58.47 5.28 16.44
C ILE A 12 -57.16 6.07 16.51
N LEU A 13 -56.13 5.46 17.08
CA LEU A 13 -54.75 5.90 16.94
C LEU A 13 -54.29 5.50 15.54
N LEU A 14 -54.29 6.44 14.59
CA LEU A 14 -53.50 6.31 13.37
C LEU A 14 -52.02 6.28 13.78
N PRO A 15 -51.26 5.19 13.55
CA PRO A 15 -49.82 5.28 13.69
C PRO A 15 -49.32 6.05 12.47
N LEU A 16 -48.80 7.27 12.69
CA LEU A 16 -47.88 7.87 11.74
C LEU A 16 -46.72 6.89 11.59
N ALA A 17 -46.73 6.14 10.50
CA ALA A 17 -45.59 5.37 10.07
C ALA A 17 -44.47 6.36 9.77
N PHE A 18 -43.60 6.60 10.75
CA PHE A 18 -42.33 7.25 10.54
C PHE A 18 -41.51 6.32 9.63
N LEU A 19 -41.55 6.60 8.33
CA LEU A 19 -40.55 6.14 7.38
C LEU A 19 -39.24 6.79 7.80
N ALA A 20 -38.55 6.18 8.76
CA ALA A 20 -37.14 6.42 8.98
C ALA A 20 -36.43 5.92 7.72
N ALA A 21 -36.21 6.83 6.77
CA ALA A 21 -35.23 6.60 5.72
C ALA A 21 -33.88 6.45 6.43
N ALA A 22 -33.48 5.21 6.71
CA ALA A 22 -32.14 4.91 7.10
C ALA A 22 -31.25 5.36 5.94
N ALA A 23 -30.66 6.54 6.06
CA ALA A 23 -29.55 6.92 5.23
C ALA A 23 -28.46 5.88 5.50
N THR A 24 -28.35 4.88 4.61
CA THR A 24 -27.15 4.08 4.51
C THR A 24 -26.05 5.07 4.16
N ALA A 25 -25.36 5.57 5.19
CA ALA A 25 -24.02 6.09 4.99
C ALA A 25 -23.28 4.95 4.31
N HIS A 26 -23.09 5.05 3.00
CA HIS A 26 -22.06 4.28 2.32
C HIS A 26 -20.78 4.70 3.03
N ARG A 27 -20.38 3.91 4.02
CA ARG A 27 -19.03 3.92 4.54
C ARG A 27 -18.20 3.61 3.30
N GLU A 28 -17.65 4.65 2.69
CA GLU A 28 -16.54 4.53 1.76
C GLU A 28 -15.44 3.91 2.63
N ASP A 29 -15.47 2.59 2.78
CA ASP A 29 -14.39 1.83 3.37
C ASP A 29 -13.23 2.07 2.41
N ASN A 30 -12.46 3.11 2.69
CA ASN A 30 -11.17 3.34 2.10
C ASN A 30 -10.34 2.12 2.50
N ALA A 31 -10.36 1.08 1.66
CA ALA A 31 -9.60 -0.12 1.85
C ALA A 31 -8.14 0.32 2.04
N THR A 32 -7.67 0.22 3.28
CA THR A 32 -6.35 0.73 3.61
C THR A 32 -5.36 -0.30 3.09
N ALA A 33 -4.52 0.13 2.16
CA ALA A 33 -3.49 -0.71 1.59
C ALA A 33 -2.13 -0.24 2.10
N VAL A 34 -1.29 -1.19 2.46
CA VAL A 34 0.09 -0.96 2.82
C VAL A 34 0.96 -1.66 1.79
N VAL A 35 2.03 -1.01 1.37
CA VAL A 35 3.08 -1.63 0.56
C VAL A 35 4.34 -1.75 1.38
N GLU A 36 4.97 -2.92 1.36
CA GLU A 36 6.23 -3.16 2.05
C GLU A 36 7.32 -3.70 1.13
N GLY A 37 8.57 -3.53 1.53
CA GLY A 37 9.69 -4.08 0.81
C GLY A 37 11.03 -3.68 1.41
N MET A 38 12.10 -4.21 0.82
CA MET A 38 13.48 -3.92 1.19
C MET A 38 14.19 -3.16 0.08
N VAL A 39 15.13 -2.31 0.45
CA VAL A 39 16.05 -1.65 -0.47
C VAL A 39 17.48 -1.95 -0.07
N TYR A 40 18.27 -2.40 -1.05
CA TYR A 40 19.65 -2.80 -0.87
C TYR A 40 20.62 -1.99 -1.72
N CYS A 41 21.89 -2.05 -1.34
CA CYS A 41 23.04 -1.78 -2.18
C CYS A 41 23.56 -3.11 -2.71
N GLN A 42 23.52 -3.30 -4.02
CA GLN A 42 24.02 -4.53 -4.65
C GLN A 42 25.54 -4.64 -4.50
N SER A 43 26.05 -5.85 -4.30
CA SER A 43 27.49 -6.11 -4.36
C SER A 43 28.04 -5.95 -5.78
N CYS A 44 29.23 -5.36 -5.91
CA CYS A 44 29.93 -5.23 -7.20
C CYS A 44 30.17 -6.57 -7.91
N LYS A 45 30.32 -7.67 -7.17
CA LYS A 45 30.47 -9.03 -7.72
C LYS A 45 29.31 -9.44 -8.62
N TYR A 46 28.11 -8.90 -8.34
CA TYR A 46 26.87 -9.27 -9.01
C TYR A 46 26.32 -8.15 -9.90
N PHE A 47 27.16 -7.17 -10.24
CA PHE A 47 26.82 -6.07 -11.12
C PHE A 47 26.21 -6.58 -12.44
N GLY A 48 25.09 -5.96 -12.86
CA GLY A 48 24.38 -6.33 -14.08
C GLY A 48 23.52 -7.59 -13.97
N SER A 49 23.52 -8.27 -12.82
CA SER A 49 22.65 -9.41 -12.55
C SER A 49 21.45 -9.03 -11.66
N TRP A 50 20.54 -9.97 -11.46
CA TRP A 50 19.40 -9.85 -10.55
C TRP A 50 19.73 -10.32 -9.12
N SER A 51 20.97 -10.73 -8.86
CA SER A 51 21.36 -11.29 -7.57
C SER A 51 21.48 -10.22 -6.48
N LEU A 52 20.97 -10.55 -5.30
CA LEU A 52 21.13 -9.79 -4.06
C LEU A 52 22.10 -10.47 -3.08
N THR A 53 22.86 -11.47 -3.52
CA THR A 53 23.86 -12.14 -2.69
C THR A 53 24.94 -11.13 -2.28
N GLY A 54 25.18 -11.01 -0.98
CA GLY A 54 26.13 -10.03 -0.41
C GLY A 54 25.67 -8.57 -0.54
N ALA A 55 24.39 -8.32 -0.84
CA ALA A 55 23.84 -6.97 -0.87
C ALA A 55 23.56 -6.46 0.56
N GLU A 56 23.79 -5.17 0.79
CA GLU A 56 23.65 -4.54 2.11
C GLU A 56 22.40 -3.66 2.17
N PRO A 57 21.60 -3.68 3.25
CA PRO A 57 20.42 -2.86 3.35
C PRO A 57 20.77 -1.36 3.41
N ILE A 58 19.95 -0.52 2.76
CA ILE A 58 20.17 0.94 2.74
C ILE A 58 19.13 1.62 3.62
N SER A 59 19.57 2.27 4.69
CA SER A 59 18.75 3.17 5.49
C SER A 59 18.45 4.47 4.75
N ALA A 60 17.26 5.06 4.95
CA ALA A 60 16.82 6.32 4.36
C ALA A 60 16.88 6.39 2.82
N ALA A 61 16.82 5.24 2.14
CA ALA A 61 16.60 5.17 0.71
C ALA A 61 15.16 5.56 0.39
N LYS A 62 14.99 6.36 -0.66
CA LYS A 62 13.70 6.82 -1.16
C LYS A 62 13.20 5.88 -2.26
N VAL A 63 11.95 5.45 -2.10
CA VAL A 63 11.17 4.73 -3.10
C VAL A 63 9.84 5.44 -3.34
N SER A 64 9.29 5.32 -4.54
CA SER A 64 7.94 5.80 -4.83
C SER A 64 6.99 4.63 -5.03
N VAL A 65 5.79 4.74 -4.46
CA VAL A 65 4.66 3.90 -4.86
C VAL A 65 3.83 4.70 -5.85
N ILE A 66 3.63 4.15 -7.04
CA ILE A 66 2.81 4.74 -8.09
C ILE A 66 1.69 3.77 -8.48
N CYS A 67 0.45 4.24 -8.44
CA CYS A 67 -0.70 3.49 -8.90
C CYS A 67 -1.33 4.17 -10.11
N LYS A 68 -1.68 3.38 -11.12
CA LYS A 68 -2.43 3.84 -12.28
C LYS A 68 -3.76 3.12 -12.34
N ASN A 69 -4.85 3.87 -12.50
CA ASN A 69 -6.17 3.29 -12.70
C ASN A 69 -6.26 2.58 -14.06
N HIS A 70 -7.38 1.89 -14.30
CA HIS A 70 -7.69 1.18 -15.54
C HIS A 70 -7.64 2.06 -16.79
N LYS A 71 -7.84 3.38 -16.64
CA LYS A 71 -7.68 4.40 -17.71
C LYS A 71 -6.22 4.85 -17.90
N LYS A 72 -5.26 4.18 -17.26
CA LYS A 72 -3.81 4.46 -17.25
C LYS A 72 -3.42 5.83 -16.70
N ARG A 73 -4.32 6.49 -15.95
CA ARG A 73 -4.05 7.75 -15.26
C ARG A 73 -3.48 7.45 -13.88
N VAL A 74 -2.54 8.27 -13.42
CA VAL A 74 -2.00 8.15 -12.06
C VAL A 74 -3.13 8.45 -11.06
N SER A 75 -3.50 7.44 -10.27
CA SER A 75 -4.53 7.55 -9.22
C SER A 75 -3.91 7.77 -7.84
N TYR A 76 -2.64 7.41 -7.67
CA TYR A 76 -1.89 7.62 -6.43
C TYR A 76 -0.40 7.71 -6.72
N TYR A 77 0.28 8.59 -6.01
CA TYR A 77 1.72 8.72 -6.02
C TYR A 77 2.18 9.25 -4.66
N ASN A 78 3.16 8.59 -4.06
CA ASN A 78 3.85 9.11 -2.89
C ASN A 78 5.27 8.53 -2.79
N THR A 79 6.14 9.19 -2.04
CA THR A 79 7.51 8.74 -1.75
C THR A 79 7.63 8.32 -0.30
N PHE A 80 8.37 7.25 -0.06
CA PHE A 80 8.61 6.66 1.25
C PHE A 80 10.10 6.44 1.44
N GLU A 81 10.52 6.47 2.70
CA GLU A 81 11.90 6.21 3.09
C GLU A 81 12.02 4.88 3.83
N THR A 82 13.13 4.19 3.61
CA THR A 82 13.47 2.99 4.38
C THR A 82 13.95 3.35 5.79
N ASP A 83 13.64 2.48 6.74
CA ASP A 83 14.16 2.52 8.08
C ASP A 83 15.63 2.06 8.15
N LYS A 84 16.18 1.98 9.37
CA LYS A 84 17.58 1.58 9.62
C LYS A 84 17.95 0.20 9.09
N SER A 85 16.97 -0.68 8.88
CA SER A 85 17.17 -2.03 8.35
C SER A 85 17.04 -2.10 6.83
N GLY A 86 16.77 -0.98 6.16
CA GLY A 86 16.50 -0.94 4.72
C GLY A 86 15.08 -1.36 4.35
N TYR A 87 14.20 -1.52 5.33
CA TYR A 87 12.79 -1.86 5.12
C TYR A 87 11.94 -0.60 5.00
N PHE A 88 10.98 -0.57 4.07
CA PHE A 88 9.98 0.49 4.01
C PHE A 88 8.58 -0.07 4.25
N HIS A 89 7.75 0.74 4.91
CA HIS A 89 6.35 0.46 5.17
C HIS A 89 5.52 1.65 4.68
N ALA A 90 4.84 1.48 3.56
CA ALA A 90 4.19 2.54 2.80
C ALA A 90 2.67 2.42 2.91
N GLU A 91 2.08 3.12 3.88
CA GLU A 91 0.63 3.27 3.99
C GLU A 91 0.11 4.16 2.85
N LEU A 92 -0.78 3.63 2.01
CA LEU A 92 -1.35 4.34 0.87
C LEU A 92 -2.52 5.22 1.30
N LYS A 93 -2.22 6.28 2.06
CA LYS A 93 -3.22 7.24 2.55
C LYS A 93 -3.96 7.89 1.38
N ASP A 94 -5.28 7.99 1.49
CA ASP A 94 -6.13 8.56 0.43
C ASP A 94 -6.11 7.81 -0.91
N PHE A 95 -5.56 6.58 -0.94
CA PHE A 95 -5.68 5.72 -2.12
C PHE A 95 -7.15 5.34 -2.35
N LYS A 96 -7.66 5.67 -3.53
CA LYS A 96 -9.03 5.38 -3.94
C LYS A 96 -9.05 4.58 -5.23
N MET A 97 -9.92 3.57 -5.25
CA MET A 97 -10.22 2.78 -6.43
C MET A 97 -11.49 3.31 -7.07
N THR A 98 -11.43 3.68 -8.36
CA THR A 98 -12.64 4.00 -9.13
C THR A 98 -13.34 2.75 -9.64
N HIS A 99 -12.58 1.67 -9.84
CA HIS A 99 -13.07 0.35 -10.18
C HIS A 99 -12.39 -0.72 -9.33
N TYR A 100 -13.16 -1.43 -8.50
CA TYR A 100 -12.64 -2.36 -7.48
C TYR A 100 -11.67 -3.45 -8.00
N LEU A 101 -11.96 -4.07 -9.16
CA LEU A 101 -11.06 -5.09 -9.75
C LEU A 101 -9.89 -4.48 -10.51
N LEU A 102 -10.17 -3.55 -11.43
CA LEU A 102 -9.18 -3.07 -12.39
C LEU A 102 -8.20 -2.05 -11.78
N ASP A 103 -8.61 -1.36 -10.72
CA ASP A 103 -7.75 -0.44 -9.98
C ASP A 103 -7.15 -1.09 -8.72
N HIS A 104 -7.32 -2.40 -8.54
CA HIS A 104 -6.83 -3.13 -7.38
C HIS A 104 -5.30 -2.98 -7.23
N PRO A 105 -4.74 -2.83 -6.02
CA PRO A 105 -3.30 -2.58 -5.83
C PRO A 105 -2.37 -3.56 -6.54
N LEU A 106 -2.73 -4.85 -6.60
CA LEU A 106 -1.96 -5.89 -7.33
C LEU A 106 -1.79 -5.62 -8.83
N HIS A 107 -2.70 -4.87 -9.44
CA HIS A 107 -2.67 -4.56 -10.87
C HIS A 107 -2.29 -3.11 -11.14
N ALA A 108 -2.73 -2.20 -10.27
CA ALA A 108 -2.59 -0.77 -10.47
C ALA A 108 -1.24 -0.23 -9.98
N CYS A 109 -0.71 -0.78 -8.89
CA CYS A 109 0.40 -0.19 -8.14
C CYS A 109 1.74 -0.86 -8.41
N HIS A 110 2.81 -0.06 -8.41
CA HIS A 110 4.19 -0.51 -8.57
C HIS A 110 5.11 0.32 -7.67
N VAL A 111 6.22 -0.29 -7.21
CA VAL A 111 7.28 0.41 -6.48
C VAL A 111 8.44 0.74 -7.41
N LYS A 112 8.98 1.95 -7.31
CA LYS A 112 10.17 2.38 -8.06
C LYS A 112 11.21 2.99 -7.14
N LEU A 113 12.48 2.78 -7.47
CA LEU A 113 13.59 3.47 -6.82
C LEU A 113 13.56 4.96 -7.17
N VAL A 114 13.86 5.81 -6.18
CA VAL A 114 13.97 7.27 -6.37
C VAL A 114 15.40 7.72 -6.11
N SER A 115 15.92 7.49 -4.91
CA SER A 115 17.29 7.87 -4.55
C SER A 115 17.81 7.10 -3.33
N SER A 116 19.12 6.94 -3.25
CA SER A 116 19.85 6.45 -2.09
C SER A 116 20.59 7.61 -1.42
N PRO A 117 20.70 7.65 -0.09
CA PRO A 117 21.54 8.61 0.63
C PRO A 117 23.03 8.26 0.55
N LEU A 118 23.38 7.04 0.14
CA LEU A 118 24.77 6.60 -0.01
C LEU A 118 25.30 7.05 -1.36
N GLN A 119 26.21 8.03 -1.37
CA GLN A 119 26.81 8.53 -2.61
C GLN A 119 27.50 7.42 -3.41
N THR A 120 28.15 6.49 -2.72
CA THR A 120 28.83 5.33 -3.32
C THR A 120 27.87 4.27 -3.85
N CYS A 121 26.57 4.36 -3.55
CA CYS A 121 25.56 3.38 -3.96
C CYS A 121 24.20 4.02 -4.26
N ASN A 122 24.19 4.87 -5.29
CA ASN A 122 23.01 5.62 -5.73
C ASN A 122 22.69 5.46 -7.22
N LEU A 123 23.34 4.52 -7.91
CA LEU A 123 22.97 4.23 -9.29
C LEU A 123 21.74 3.33 -9.30
N LEU A 124 20.73 3.70 -10.09
CA LEU A 124 19.53 2.88 -10.24
C LEU A 124 19.88 1.54 -10.90
N SER A 125 19.26 0.46 -10.42
CA SER A 125 19.29 -0.85 -11.05
C SER A 125 17.87 -1.34 -11.30
N ASN A 126 17.71 -2.24 -12.27
CA ASN A 126 16.41 -2.87 -12.55
C ASN A 126 16.24 -4.22 -11.84
N VAL A 127 17.02 -4.50 -10.79
CA VAL A 127 16.81 -5.68 -9.94
C VAL A 127 15.37 -5.63 -9.41
N ASN A 128 14.63 -6.73 -9.62
CA ASN A 128 13.21 -6.83 -9.31
C ASN A 128 12.37 -5.67 -9.86
N ASN A 129 12.70 -5.21 -11.07
CA ASN A 129 12.01 -4.13 -11.77
C ASN A 129 12.08 -2.78 -11.04
N GLY A 130 13.17 -2.49 -10.32
CA GLY A 130 13.28 -1.25 -9.55
C GLY A 130 13.16 0.06 -10.36
N ILE A 131 13.45 0.04 -11.67
CA ILE A 131 13.28 1.19 -12.58
C ILE A 131 11.93 1.11 -13.31
N SER A 132 11.62 -0.06 -13.90
CA SER A 132 10.39 -0.25 -14.69
C SER A 132 9.13 -0.20 -13.81
N GLY A 133 9.21 -0.67 -12.56
CA GLY A 133 8.15 -0.77 -11.57
C GLY A 133 8.05 -2.19 -11.02
N SER A 134 8.41 -2.38 -9.75
CA SER A 134 8.27 -3.64 -9.04
C SER A 134 6.78 -3.93 -8.79
N PRO A 135 6.23 -5.04 -9.31
CA PRO A 135 4.83 -5.39 -9.10
C PRO A 135 4.60 -5.79 -7.64
N LEU A 136 3.36 -5.62 -7.20
CA LEU A 136 2.94 -6.02 -5.87
C LEU A 136 2.49 -7.47 -5.83
N ARG A 137 2.75 -8.14 -4.72
CA ARG A 137 2.26 -9.49 -4.39
C ARG A 137 1.52 -9.47 -3.06
N PHE A 138 0.51 -10.31 -2.94
CA PHE A 138 -0.21 -10.49 -1.68
C PHE A 138 0.35 -11.69 -0.93
N GLU A 139 0.74 -11.50 0.33
CA GLU A 139 1.34 -12.55 1.17
C GLU A 139 0.41 -13.00 2.32
N ASN A 140 -0.91 -12.79 2.20
CA ASN A 140 -1.87 -13.10 3.26
C ASN A 140 -1.56 -12.37 4.59
N LYS A 141 -1.04 -11.15 4.51
CA LYS A 141 -0.68 -10.34 5.67
C LYS A 141 -1.66 -9.18 5.84
N VAL A 142 -2.11 -9.00 7.07
CA VAL A 142 -2.96 -7.88 7.50
C VAL A 142 -2.21 -7.13 8.61
N PHE A 143 -2.18 -5.81 8.48
CA PHE A 143 -1.66 -4.90 9.49
C PHE A 143 -2.80 -4.36 10.34
N TYR A 144 -2.65 -4.43 11.66
CA TYR A 144 -3.61 -3.91 12.62
C TYR A 144 -3.03 -2.62 13.22
N GLY A 145 -3.47 -1.48 12.68
CA GLY A 145 -3.18 -0.17 13.24
C GLY A 145 -4.03 0.11 14.48
N LYS A 146 -3.85 1.29 15.09
CA LYS A 146 -4.59 1.66 16.31
C LYS A 146 -6.11 1.66 16.12
N ASN A 147 -6.59 2.08 14.95
CA ASN A 147 -8.02 2.24 14.64
C ASN A 147 -8.38 1.78 13.21
N TYR A 148 -7.50 1.03 12.55
CA TYR A 148 -7.75 0.55 11.18
C TYR A 148 -7.03 -0.77 10.92
N GLU A 149 -7.56 -1.52 9.96
CA GLU A 149 -6.93 -2.73 9.42
C GLU A 149 -6.52 -2.45 7.98
N ALA A 150 -5.34 -2.92 7.59
CA ALA A 150 -4.82 -2.73 6.24
C ALA A 150 -4.30 -4.02 5.64
N VAL A 151 -4.61 -4.24 4.37
CA VAL A 151 -4.05 -5.34 3.60
C VAL A 151 -2.62 -4.97 3.20
N VAL A 152 -1.68 -5.85 3.52
CA VAL A 152 -0.26 -5.63 3.21
C VAL A 152 0.10 -6.34 1.91
N TYR A 153 0.67 -5.58 0.99
CA TYR A 153 1.25 -6.07 -0.25
C TYR A 153 2.76 -5.90 -0.23
N ALA A 154 3.49 -6.89 -0.71
CA ALA A 154 4.94 -6.82 -0.80
C ALA A 154 5.38 -6.47 -2.22
N ALA A 155 6.38 -5.59 -2.33
CA ALA A 155 7.18 -5.46 -3.53
C ALA A 155 8.34 -6.48 -3.50
N GLY A 156 8.89 -6.82 -4.65
CA GLY A 156 10.18 -7.51 -4.69
C GLY A 156 11.28 -6.60 -4.12
N PRO A 157 12.30 -7.14 -3.42
CA PRO A 157 13.38 -6.33 -2.85
C PRO A 157 14.12 -5.57 -3.95
N LEU A 158 14.24 -4.25 -3.82
CA LEU A 158 14.85 -3.39 -4.81
C LEU A 158 16.32 -3.17 -4.46
N ALA A 159 17.14 -2.78 -5.46
CA ALA A 159 18.53 -2.44 -5.18
C ALA A 159 19.04 -1.25 -6.00
N PHE A 160 19.81 -0.39 -5.35
CA PHE A 160 20.77 0.47 -6.03
C PHE A 160 22.05 -0.33 -6.31
N ARG A 161 22.86 0.16 -7.23
CA ARG A 161 24.19 -0.38 -7.52
C ARG A 161 25.28 0.64 -7.13
N PRO A 162 26.49 0.16 -6.79
CA PRO A 162 27.62 1.03 -6.51
C PRO A 162 27.98 1.91 -7.71
N THR A 163 28.53 3.11 -7.44
CA THR A 163 28.99 4.03 -8.49
C THR A 163 30.21 3.49 -9.22
N ASP A 164 31.12 2.90 -8.45
CA ASP A 164 32.41 2.42 -8.89
C ASP A 164 32.57 0.99 -8.42
N CYS A 165 32.75 0.09 -9.38
CA CYS A 165 33.12 -1.30 -9.12
C CYS A 165 34.46 -1.53 -9.76
N GLU A 166 35.51 -1.61 -8.94
CA GLU A 166 36.79 -2.06 -9.44
C GLU A 166 36.65 -3.51 -9.92
N PRO A 167 37.19 -3.87 -11.10
CA PRO A 167 37.26 -5.25 -11.51
C PRO A 167 38.06 -6.02 -10.46
N GLU A 168 37.57 -7.17 -10.00
CA GLU A 168 38.33 -8.02 -9.09
C GLU A 168 39.68 -8.35 -9.73
N THR A 169 40.77 -7.78 -9.21
CA THR A 169 42.13 -8.18 -9.57
C THR A 169 42.38 -9.52 -8.88
N SER A 170 42.27 -10.62 -9.63
CA SER A 170 42.69 -11.94 -9.16
C SER A 170 44.20 -11.93 -8.86
N PRO A 171 44.64 -12.39 -7.67
CA PRO A 171 46.04 -12.78 -7.46
C PRO A 171 46.44 -13.99 -8.30
#